data_AF-A0A812R3F7-F1
#
_entry.id   AF-A0A812R3F7-F1
#
_cell.length_a   1.000
_cell.length_b   1.000
_cell.length_c   1.000
_cell.angle_alpha   90.00
_cell.angle_beta   90.00
_cell.angle_gamma   90.00
#
_symmetry.space_group_name_H-M   'P 1'
#
loop_
_entity.id
_entity.type
_entity.pdbx_description
1 polymer ?
#
loop_
_entity_poly.entity_id
_entity_poly.type
_entity_poly.pdbx_seq_one_letter_code
_entity_poly.pdbx_strand_id
1 'polypeptide(L)'
;MAEPQAVSWAYTIPIDSLSESFLQDVCKNAQPENTTLAILLDAGGGSEPVEMGRWLFQAIGCRRLLQVHLKDFQEAYPFLATASRLGLPSYPLEILEGKLFVAGRVTPDETAVDQLGITHVADLRCWKSRSAMGSCSEYRHFPIQRKEHLKPTLTQVLPFVCGAFEAGGRVMLHAELEDVSMCHAVASIAAFLMQDCQLDLPAALATVRKQLAGEHLDDDMCQQLRNRCWTFGSIHLEVLALSGTHMCTLDAEPFLSVQEVQSEVEKLTGIRPYMQRLLLGEGELDQDRWRAVVQDFHASDPDEKYRVTLHLVQCKGDVWDALRDLLEVLVHKYANGRHLDLVLAKFESVKEEMQNDVQEAAFIPMPGMYGGVSVAWLGEWGKEALEIRTSSRMDENWSDVYHVSSDGFKKMA
;
A
#
# COMPACT_ATOMS: atom_id res chain seq x y z
N MET A 1 -56.69 1.21 -22.28
CA MET A 1 -55.44 1.40 -21.49
C MET A 1 -55.56 2.74 -20.82
N ALA A 2 -55.55 2.79 -19.49
CA ALA A 2 -55.66 4.05 -18.75
C ALA A 2 -54.39 4.88 -18.96
N GLU A 3 -54.55 6.18 -19.24
CA GLU A 3 -53.44 7.13 -19.21
C GLU A 3 -52.78 7.08 -17.81
N PRO A 4 -51.44 7.05 -17.71
CA PRO A 4 -50.77 7.16 -16.43
C PRO A 4 -51.19 8.47 -15.78
N GLN A 5 -51.75 8.40 -14.57
CA GLN A 5 -52.04 9.58 -13.75
C GLN A 5 -50.81 10.49 -13.74
N ALA A 6 -51.04 11.77 -14.04
CA ALA A 6 -50.03 12.82 -14.00
C ALA A 6 -49.43 12.90 -12.59
N VAL A 7 -48.34 12.19 -12.38
CA VAL A 7 -47.51 12.40 -11.20
C VAL A 7 -46.81 13.76 -11.38
N SER A 8 -46.75 14.55 -10.31
CA SER A 8 -46.16 15.89 -10.33
C SER A 8 -44.64 15.76 -10.39
N TRP A 9 -44.04 16.04 -11.54
CA TRP A 9 -42.58 15.98 -11.72
C TRP A 9 -42.05 17.35 -12.10
N ALA A 10 -40.87 17.68 -11.58
CA ALA A 10 -40.16 18.96 -11.68
C ALA A 10 -40.69 20.04 -10.72
N TYR A 11 -40.16 20.04 -9.49
CA TYR A 11 -40.03 21.29 -8.78
C TYR A 11 -38.75 21.97 -9.30
N THR A 12 -38.90 23.04 -10.06
CA THR A 12 -37.82 24.01 -10.24
C THR A 12 -37.73 24.77 -8.91
N ILE A 13 -36.89 24.31 -7.99
CA ILE A 13 -36.71 24.97 -6.70
C ILE A 13 -35.45 25.83 -6.82
N PRO A 14 -35.56 27.17 -6.72
CA PRO A 14 -34.38 28.03 -6.56
C PRO A 14 -33.48 27.48 -5.46
N ILE A 15 -32.17 27.40 -5.66
CA ILE A 15 -31.22 26.81 -4.68
C ILE A 15 -31.42 27.43 -3.29
N ASP A 16 -31.69 28.74 -3.24
CA ASP A 16 -31.89 29.53 -2.02
C ASP A 16 -33.17 29.16 -1.24
N SER A 17 -34.06 28.38 -1.86
CA SER A 17 -35.33 27.93 -1.26
C SER A 17 -35.33 26.44 -0.91
N LEU A 18 -34.23 25.73 -1.17
CA LEU A 18 -34.02 24.38 -0.68
C LEU A 18 -33.71 24.44 0.82
N SER A 19 -34.45 23.70 1.63
CA SER A 19 -34.12 23.58 3.05
C SER A 19 -32.77 22.88 3.21
N GLU A 20 -31.99 23.29 4.21
CA GLU A 20 -30.70 22.67 4.54
C GLU A 20 -30.83 21.15 4.74
N SER A 21 -31.95 20.69 5.31
CA SER A 21 -32.27 19.27 5.45
C SER A 21 -32.43 18.54 4.11
N PHE A 22 -32.94 19.21 3.08
CA PHE A 22 -33.09 18.63 1.74
C PHE A 22 -31.74 18.56 1.03
N LEU A 23 -30.89 19.58 1.16
CA LEU A 23 -29.53 19.54 0.63
C LEU A 23 -28.69 18.45 1.31
N GLN A 24 -28.83 18.28 2.63
CA GLN A 24 -28.19 17.17 3.34
C GLN A 24 -28.72 15.79 2.88
N ASP A 25 -30.02 15.66 2.59
CA ASP A 25 -30.61 14.44 2.02
C ASP A 25 -30.06 14.17 0.61
N VAL A 26 -29.93 15.21 -0.22
CA VAL A 26 -29.34 15.11 -1.56
C VAL A 26 -27.86 14.72 -1.45
N CYS A 27 -27.04 15.38 -0.62
CA CYS A 27 -25.62 15.02 -0.47
C CYS A 27 -25.41 13.61 0.10
N LYS A 28 -26.28 13.16 1.01
CA LYS A 28 -26.22 11.79 1.55
C LYS A 28 -26.61 10.73 0.52
N ASN A 29 -27.55 11.05 -0.37
CA ASN A 29 -28.11 10.09 -1.31
C ASN A 29 -27.55 10.23 -2.73
N ALA A 30 -26.94 11.35 -3.10
CA ALA A 30 -26.31 11.58 -4.40
C ALA A 30 -24.92 10.94 -4.42
N GLN A 31 -24.89 9.62 -4.25
CA GLN A 31 -23.71 8.82 -4.57
C GLN A 31 -23.76 8.43 -6.05
N PRO A 32 -22.60 8.24 -6.72
CA PRO A 32 -22.55 7.80 -8.12
C PRO A 32 -23.40 6.54 -8.39
N GLU A 33 -23.47 5.66 -7.39
CA GLU A 33 -24.21 4.40 -7.38
C GLU A 33 -25.74 4.57 -7.32
N ASN A 34 -26.23 5.73 -6.88
CA ASN A 34 -27.65 5.95 -6.65
C ASN A 34 -28.35 6.52 -7.90
N THR A 35 -28.75 5.63 -8.79
CA THR A 35 -29.48 5.96 -10.02
C THR A 35 -30.90 6.50 -9.78
N THR A 36 -31.41 6.48 -8.54
CA THR A 36 -32.77 6.92 -8.23
C THR A 36 -32.93 8.44 -8.16
N LEU A 37 -31.82 9.19 -8.09
CA LEU A 37 -31.78 10.66 -8.01
C LEU A 37 -30.90 11.21 -9.14
N ALA A 38 -31.44 12.16 -9.92
CA ALA A 38 -30.67 12.90 -10.91
C ALA A 38 -30.75 14.40 -10.65
N ILE A 39 -29.64 15.10 -10.87
CA ILE A 39 -29.58 16.56 -10.82
C ILE A 39 -29.46 17.06 -12.26
N LEU A 40 -30.46 17.79 -12.72
CA LEU A 40 -30.49 18.41 -14.04
C LEU A 40 -30.05 19.86 -13.91
N LEU A 41 -28.93 20.20 -14.54
CA LEU A 41 -28.42 21.57 -14.60
C LEU A 41 -29.08 22.33 -15.75
N ASP A 42 -29.99 23.24 -15.43
CA ASP A 42 -30.72 24.05 -16.40
C ASP A 42 -29.94 25.33 -16.72
N ALA A 43 -29.46 25.44 -17.96
CA ALA A 43 -28.74 26.62 -18.44
C ALA A 43 -29.67 27.82 -18.77
N GLY A 44 -30.98 27.68 -18.57
CA GLY A 44 -31.97 28.72 -18.83
C GLY A 44 -32.26 28.86 -20.32
N GLY A 45 -33.04 27.92 -20.88
CA GLY A 45 -33.50 28.07 -22.27
C GLY A 45 -34.15 26.83 -22.89
N GLY A 46 -35.40 26.52 -22.54
CA GLY A 46 -36.25 25.63 -23.36
C GLY A 46 -37.14 24.64 -22.59
N SER A 47 -37.93 23.87 -23.34
CA SER A 47 -38.74 22.74 -22.84
C SER A 47 -37.93 21.45 -22.64
N GLU A 48 -36.64 21.46 -22.99
CA GLU A 48 -35.70 20.34 -22.88
C GLU A 48 -35.62 19.69 -21.48
N PRO A 49 -35.75 20.43 -20.35
CA PRO A 49 -35.66 19.83 -19.02
C PRO A 49 -36.74 18.78 -18.73
N VAL A 50 -37.95 19.00 -19.23
CA VAL A 50 -39.09 18.09 -19.01
C VAL A 50 -38.93 16.82 -19.83
N GLU A 51 -38.46 16.93 -21.07
CA GLU A 51 -38.21 15.78 -21.93
C GLU A 51 -37.03 14.95 -21.44
N MET A 52 -35.95 15.59 -21.00
CA MET A 52 -34.80 14.92 -20.40
C MET A 52 -35.19 14.21 -19.09
N GLY A 53 -36.01 14.86 -18.25
CA GLY A 53 -36.53 14.25 -17.04
C GLY A 53 -37.37 12.99 -17.30
N ARG A 54 -38.25 13.03 -18.32
CA ARG A 54 -39.01 11.85 -18.75
C ARG A 54 -38.10 10.74 -19.26
N TRP A 55 -37.08 11.09 -20.03
CA TRP A 55 -36.10 10.12 -20.52
C TRP A 55 -35.33 9.46 -19.38
N LEU A 56 -34.80 10.22 -18.42
CA LEU A 56 -34.07 9.70 -17.25
C LEU A 56 -34.95 8.76 -16.40
N PHE A 57 -36.23 9.09 -16.23
CA PHE A 57 -37.19 8.22 -15.55
C PHE A 57 -37.40 6.90 -16.31
N GLN A 58 -37.61 6.95 -17.62
CA GLN A 58 -37.92 5.77 -18.43
C GLN A 58 -36.71 4.88 -18.70
N ALA A 59 -35.54 5.47 -18.97
CA ALA A 59 -34.35 4.76 -19.39
C ALA A 59 -33.55 4.22 -18.20
N ILE A 60 -33.46 4.98 -17.10
CA ILE A 60 -32.54 4.70 -15.98
C ILE A 60 -33.32 4.42 -14.67
N GLY A 61 -34.66 4.56 -14.68
CA GLY A 61 -35.48 4.35 -13.49
C GLY A 61 -35.33 5.45 -12.44
N CYS A 62 -34.83 6.63 -12.84
CA CYS A 62 -34.65 7.77 -11.96
C CYS A 62 -36.01 8.21 -11.37
N ARG A 63 -36.13 8.25 -10.05
CA ARG A 63 -37.41 8.55 -9.37
C ARG A 63 -37.51 9.99 -8.87
N ARG A 64 -36.37 10.66 -8.71
CA ARG A 64 -36.26 12.04 -8.22
C ARG A 64 -35.39 12.83 -9.19
N LEU A 65 -35.94 13.91 -9.75
CA LEU A 65 -35.20 14.86 -10.57
C LEU A 65 -35.14 16.20 -9.86
N LEU A 66 -33.94 16.68 -9.58
CA LEU A 66 -33.70 18.02 -9.07
C LEU A 66 -33.26 18.92 -10.23
N GLN A 67 -34.11 19.85 -10.65
CA GLN A 67 -33.70 20.87 -11.61
C GLN A 67 -33.06 22.02 -10.85
N VAL A 68 -31.81 22.31 -11.18
CA VAL A 68 -31.03 23.38 -10.56
C VAL A 68 -30.56 24.32 -11.66
N HIS A 69 -30.74 25.62 -11.45
CA HIS A 69 -30.22 26.60 -12.39
C HIS A 69 -28.69 26.51 -12.42
N LEU A 70 -28.11 26.38 -13.62
CA LEU A 70 -26.68 26.14 -13.81
C LEU A 70 -25.86 27.23 -13.12
N LYS A 71 -26.27 28.50 -13.20
CA LYS A 71 -25.55 29.61 -12.57
C LYS A 71 -25.51 29.46 -11.05
N ASP A 72 -26.63 29.11 -10.43
CA ASP A 72 -26.76 28.99 -8.97
C ASP A 72 -25.98 27.77 -8.49
N PHE A 73 -26.02 26.67 -9.26
CA PHE A 73 -25.19 25.49 -9.01
C PHE A 73 -23.70 25.82 -9.12
N GLN A 74 -23.31 26.60 -10.12
CA GLN A 74 -21.93 27.02 -10.31
C GLN A 74 -21.44 27.98 -9.21
N GLU A 75 -22.32 28.85 -8.69
CA GLU A 75 -22.01 29.74 -7.58
C GLU A 75 -21.88 28.98 -6.25
N ALA A 76 -22.75 27.98 -6.02
CA ALA A 76 -22.71 27.15 -4.82
C ALA A 76 -21.59 26.10 -4.84
N TYR A 77 -21.26 25.58 -6.03
CA TYR A 77 -20.23 24.57 -6.26
C TYR A 77 -19.22 25.08 -7.33
N PRO A 78 -18.45 26.13 -7.01
CA PRO A 78 -17.51 26.73 -7.96
C PRO A 78 -16.42 25.75 -8.41
N PHE A 79 -16.11 24.75 -7.58
CA PHE A 79 -15.22 23.64 -7.94
C PHE A 79 -15.79 22.69 -8.99
N LEU A 80 -17.07 22.75 -9.36
CA LEU A 80 -17.64 22.02 -10.51
C LEU A 80 -17.80 22.93 -11.74
N ALA A 81 -17.95 24.23 -11.51
CA ALA A 81 -18.17 25.25 -12.54
C ALA A 81 -16.93 25.59 -13.36
N THR A 82 -15.76 25.58 -12.71
CA THR A 82 -14.51 26.08 -13.29
C THR A 82 -13.99 25.14 -14.40
N ALA A 83 -14.48 23.91 -14.46
CA ALA A 83 -14.09 22.88 -15.44
C ALA A 83 -14.39 23.21 -16.91
N SER A 84 -15.53 23.83 -17.20
CA SER A 84 -16.03 23.91 -18.58
C SER A 84 -15.28 24.89 -19.49
N ARG A 85 -14.52 25.86 -18.95
CA ARG A 85 -13.85 26.86 -19.80
C ARG A 85 -12.52 26.39 -20.40
N LEU A 86 -11.91 25.35 -19.85
CA LEU A 86 -10.63 24.81 -20.32
C LEU A 86 -10.72 23.34 -20.75
N GLY A 87 -11.89 22.69 -20.63
CA GLY A 87 -12.05 21.27 -20.90
C GLY A 87 -11.36 20.38 -19.87
N LEU A 88 -11.13 20.91 -18.66
CA LEU A 88 -10.37 20.23 -17.61
C LEU A 88 -11.26 19.92 -16.41
N PRO A 89 -11.15 18.73 -15.82
CA PRO A 89 -11.94 18.36 -14.65
C PRO A 89 -11.47 19.13 -13.42
N SER A 90 -12.37 19.89 -12.82
CA SER A 90 -12.13 20.60 -11.56
C SER A 90 -12.41 19.72 -10.32
N TYR A 91 -12.82 18.47 -10.56
CA TYR A 91 -13.04 17.42 -9.59
C TYR A 91 -12.18 16.20 -9.95
N PRO A 92 -11.69 15.39 -8.99
CA PRO A 92 -10.94 14.18 -9.30
C PRO A 92 -11.74 13.27 -10.25
N LEU A 93 -11.11 12.87 -11.34
CA LEU A 93 -11.68 11.92 -12.29
C LEU A 93 -11.44 10.50 -11.82
N GLU A 94 -12.52 9.73 -11.79
CA GLU A 94 -12.47 8.31 -11.47
C GLU A 94 -12.04 7.51 -12.69
N ILE A 95 -10.86 6.88 -12.62
CA ILE A 95 -10.34 6.00 -13.66
C ILE A 95 -10.78 4.56 -13.43
N LEU A 96 -10.70 4.11 -12.19
CA LEU A 96 -11.16 2.79 -11.76
C LEU A 96 -12.22 2.99 -10.68
N GLU A 97 -13.41 2.46 -10.94
CA GLU A 97 -14.61 2.62 -10.11
C GLU A 97 -14.31 2.34 -8.62
N GLY A 98 -14.59 3.34 -7.80
CA GLY A 98 -14.42 3.38 -6.36
C GLY A 98 -12.98 3.32 -5.86
N LYS A 99 -11.96 3.32 -6.72
CA LYS A 99 -10.58 2.96 -6.33
C LYS A 99 -9.51 3.94 -6.78
N LEU A 100 -9.47 4.31 -8.06
CA LEU A 100 -8.37 5.08 -8.65
C LEU A 100 -8.87 6.39 -9.21
N PHE A 101 -8.32 7.50 -8.70
CA PHE A 101 -8.68 8.85 -9.09
C PHE A 101 -7.48 9.59 -9.64
N VAL A 102 -7.71 10.55 -10.52
CA VAL A 102 -6.71 11.49 -11.00
C VAL A 102 -7.26 12.91 -10.90
N ALA A 103 -6.50 13.79 -10.27
CA ALA A 103 -6.89 15.19 -10.09
C ALA A 103 -5.79 16.10 -10.62
N GLY A 104 -6.16 17.31 -11.01
CA GLY A 104 -5.13 18.30 -11.31
C GLY A 104 -5.40 19.73 -10.90
N ARG A 105 -4.31 20.51 -10.97
CA ARG A 105 -4.06 21.96 -10.74
C ARG A 105 -4.68 22.62 -9.50
N VAL A 106 -5.94 22.36 -9.18
CA VAL A 106 -6.51 22.77 -7.89
C VAL A 106 -5.89 21.85 -6.86
N THR A 107 -5.22 22.43 -5.86
CA THR A 107 -4.82 21.70 -4.65
C THR A 107 -5.92 20.73 -4.28
N PRO A 108 -5.62 19.46 -3.98
CA PRO A 108 -6.61 18.46 -3.67
C PRO A 108 -7.55 19.08 -2.64
N ASP A 109 -8.77 19.38 -3.10
CA ASP A 109 -9.77 20.01 -2.26
C ASP A 109 -10.01 19.01 -1.14
N GLU A 110 -9.71 19.40 0.10
CA GLU A 110 -9.89 18.51 1.26
C GLU A 110 -11.31 17.97 1.28
N THR A 111 -12.27 18.79 0.85
CA THR A 111 -13.67 18.40 0.69
C THR A 111 -13.84 17.28 -0.34
N ALA A 112 -13.17 17.35 -1.48
CA ALA A 112 -13.25 16.31 -2.51
C ALA A 112 -12.56 15.02 -2.06
N VAL A 113 -11.42 15.12 -1.38
CA VAL A 113 -10.72 13.97 -0.77
C VAL A 113 -11.64 13.26 0.22
N ASP A 114 -12.29 14.01 1.13
CA ASP A 114 -13.19 13.47 2.14
C ASP A 114 -14.47 12.89 1.51
N GLN A 115 -15.09 13.59 0.56
CA GLN A 115 -16.31 13.15 -0.11
C GLN A 115 -16.10 11.87 -0.93
N LEU A 116 -14.97 11.76 -1.62
CA LEU A 116 -14.61 10.57 -2.39
C LEU A 116 -14.04 9.44 -1.51
N GLY A 117 -13.83 9.70 -0.22
CA GLY A 117 -13.18 8.76 0.69
C GLY A 117 -11.77 8.39 0.24
N ILE A 118 -11.04 9.33 -0.34
CA ILE A 118 -9.66 9.12 -0.78
C ILE A 118 -8.77 8.96 0.45
N THR A 119 -8.19 7.76 0.59
CA THR A 119 -7.33 7.39 1.72
C THR A 119 -5.84 7.63 1.45
N HIS A 120 -5.44 7.63 0.18
CA HIS A 120 -4.04 7.71 -0.23
C HIS A 120 -3.89 8.72 -1.35
N VAL A 121 -2.92 9.63 -1.24
CA VAL A 121 -2.64 10.62 -2.28
C VAL A 121 -1.18 10.57 -2.71
N ALA A 122 -0.97 10.29 -4.00
CA ALA A 122 0.31 10.36 -4.69
C ALA A 122 0.42 11.70 -5.42
N ASP A 123 1.19 12.64 -4.86
CA ASP A 123 1.39 13.97 -5.46
C ASP A 123 2.62 14.00 -6.34
N LEU A 124 2.39 14.12 -7.64
CA LEU A 124 3.41 14.08 -8.68
C LEU A 124 3.88 15.47 -9.12
N ARG A 125 3.40 16.55 -8.50
CA ARG A 125 3.80 17.92 -8.87
C ARG A 125 5.31 18.12 -8.74
N CYS A 126 5.85 19.09 -9.49
CA CYS A 126 7.26 19.44 -9.42
C CYS A 126 7.65 20.19 -8.13
N TRP A 127 6.68 20.69 -7.37
CA TRP A 127 6.90 21.38 -6.09
C TRP A 127 6.10 20.74 -4.97
N LYS A 128 6.68 20.77 -3.77
CA LYS A 128 6.04 20.24 -2.57
C LYS A 128 5.03 21.26 -2.04
N SER A 129 3.75 20.92 -2.11
CA SER A 129 2.74 21.69 -1.37
C SER A 129 2.78 21.34 0.13
N ARG A 130 2.55 22.35 0.97
CA ARG A 130 2.56 22.23 2.44
C ARG A 130 1.19 21.96 3.05
N SER A 131 0.16 21.77 2.24
CA SER A 131 -1.20 21.62 2.74
C SER A 131 -1.35 20.31 3.52
N ALA A 132 -1.96 20.40 4.71
CA ALA A 132 -2.72 19.28 5.26
C ALA A 132 -3.76 18.87 4.21
N MET A 133 -4.09 17.59 4.14
CA MET A 133 -4.94 17.07 3.09
C MET A 133 -6.09 16.28 3.69
N GLY A 134 -6.99 17.00 4.34
CA GLY A 134 -8.24 16.45 4.88
C GLY A 134 -8.03 15.20 5.75
N SER A 135 -8.91 14.21 5.56
CA SER A 135 -8.90 12.92 6.27
C SER A 135 -8.02 11.83 5.63
N CYS A 136 -7.21 12.18 4.63
CA CYS A 136 -6.33 11.24 3.95
C CYS A 136 -5.34 10.57 4.94
N SER A 137 -5.31 9.24 4.95
CA SER A 137 -4.43 8.48 5.84
C SER A 137 -2.96 8.53 5.42
N GLU A 138 -2.68 8.58 4.12
CA GLU A 138 -1.30 8.64 3.63
C GLU A 138 -1.12 9.59 2.45
N TYR A 139 -0.23 10.55 2.63
CA TYR A 139 0.21 11.46 1.57
C TYR A 139 1.68 11.24 1.26
N ARG A 140 1.98 11.01 -0.02
CA ARG A 140 3.36 10.89 -0.50
C ARG A 140 3.59 11.76 -1.72
N HIS A 141 4.63 12.58 -1.65
CA HIS A 141 5.07 13.43 -2.75
C HIS A 141 6.18 12.73 -3.53
N PHE A 142 5.99 12.56 -4.84
CA PHE A 142 6.92 11.93 -5.76
C PHE A 142 7.42 12.99 -6.75
N PRO A 143 8.52 13.69 -6.43
CA PRO A 143 8.99 14.79 -7.25
C PRO A 143 9.46 14.28 -8.61
N ILE A 144 8.87 14.81 -9.68
CA ILE A 144 9.29 14.48 -11.04
C ILE A 144 10.50 15.34 -11.41
N GLN A 145 11.61 14.67 -11.71
CA GLN A 145 12.87 15.33 -12.00
C GLN A 145 13.04 15.66 -13.49
N ARG A 146 12.48 14.84 -14.39
CA ARG A 146 12.64 14.97 -15.85
C ARG A 146 11.40 14.44 -16.56
N LYS A 147 11.06 15.10 -17.68
CA LYS A 147 9.96 14.69 -18.55
C LYS A 147 10.19 13.35 -19.22
N GLU A 148 11.42 13.07 -19.62
CA GLU A 148 11.71 11.94 -20.53
C GLU A 148 11.87 10.60 -19.81
N HIS A 149 11.80 10.51 -18.47
CA HIS A 149 12.12 9.26 -17.78
C HIS A 149 11.00 8.85 -16.82
N LEU A 150 10.22 7.85 -17.24
CA LEU A 150 9.13 7.31 -16.44
C LEU A 150 9.64 6.42 -15.31
N LYS A 151 10.72 5.65 -15.54
CA LYS A 151 11.23 4.63 -14.61
C LYS A 151 11.35 5.12 -13.16
N PRO A 152 12.04 6.23 -12.82
CA PRO A 152 12.17 6.67 -11.43
C PRO A 152 10.83 7.03 -10.75
N THR A 153 9.84 7.48 -11.54
CA THR A 153 8.51 7.80 -11.01
C THR A 153 7.71 6.53 -10.81
N LEU A 154 7.65 5.67 -11.84
CA LEU A 154 6.87 4.43 -11.83
C LEU A 154 7.34 3.45 -10.75
N THR A 155 8.66 3.34 -10.51
CA THR A 155 9.22 2.46 -9.48
C THR A 155 8.85 2.87 -8.05
N GLN A 156 8.45 4.12 -7.84
CA GLN A 156 8.02 4.62 -6.52
C GLN A 156 6.50 4.70 -6.41
N VAL A 157 5.82 5.13 -7.47
CA VAL A 157 4.38 5.35 -7.47
C VAL A 157 3.62 4.03 -7.50
N LEU A 158 4.04 3.06 -8.31
CA LEU A 158 3.29 1.80 -8.45
C LEU A 158 3.20 1.00 -7.14
N PRO A 159 4.30 0.77 -6.39
CA PRO A 159 4.19 0.09 -5.09
C PRO A 159 3.29 0.83 -4.10
N PHE A 160 3.28 2.16 -4.14
CA PHE A 160 2.38 2.96 -3.30
C PHE A 160 0.90 2.75 -3.69
N VAL A 161 0.58 2.77 -4.99
CA VAL A 161 -0.79 2.51 -5.47
C VAL A 161 -1.23 1.08 -5.13
N CYS A 162 -0.37 0.08 -5.38
CA CYS A 162 -0.69 -1.32 -5.09
C CYS A 162 -0.88 -1.57 -3.59
N GLY A 163 0.04 -1.08 -2.74
CA GLY A 163 -0.07 -1.24 -1.29
C GLY A 163 -1.33 -0.57 -0.72
N ALA A 164 -1.72 0.59 -1.26
CA ALA A 164 -2.97 1.24 -0.89
C ALA A 164 -4.20 0.38 -1.26
N PHE A 165 -4.18 -0.31 -2.41
CA PHE A 165 -5.28 -1.19 -2.82
C PHE A 165 -5.35 -2.48 -2.01
N GLU A 166 -4.20 -3.06 -1.65
CA GLU A 166 -4.13 -4.20 -0.73
C GLU A 166 -4.71 -3.86 0.65
N ALA A 167 -4.52 -2.61 1.09
CA ALA A 167 -5.13 -2.08 2.32
C ALA A 167 -6.63 -1.74 2.17
N GLY A 168 -7.25 -1.96 1.00
CA GLY A 168 -8.64 -1.59 0.71
C GLY A 168 -8.86 -0.09 0.55
N GLY A 169 -7.79 0.67 0.33
CA GLY A 169 -7.80 2.11 0.17
C GLY A 169 -8.21 2.58 -1.22
N ARG A 170 -8.57 3.86 -1.29
CA ARG A 170 -8.79 4.64 -2.51
C ARG A 170 -7.61 5.59 -2.73
N VAL A 171 -7.10 5.63 -3.95
CA VAL A 171 -5.89 6.34 -4.32
C VAL A 171 -6.21 7.46 -5.29
N MET A 172 -5.64 8.64 -5.06
CA MET A 172 -5.64 9.74 -6.01
C MET A 172 -4.22 10.07 -6.46
N LEU A 173 -4.00 10.09 -7.77
CA LEU A 173 -2.80 10.69 -8.36
C LEU A 173 -3.07 12.17 -8.65
N HIS A 174 -2.29 13.03 -8.01
CA HIS A 174 -2.43 14.47 -8.14
C HIS A 174 -1.30 15.05 -8.99
N ALA A 175 -1.65 15.77 -10.06
CA ALA A 175 -0.69 16.30 -11.03
C ALA A 175 -1.11 17.66 -11.61
N GLU A 176 -0.18 18.44 -12.15
CA GLU A 176 -0.52 19.69 -12.83
C GLU A 176 -0.97 19.44 -14.26
N LEU A 177 -2.22 19.83 -14.55
CA LEU A 177 -2.75 19.92 -15.90
C LEU A 177 -1.89 20.90 -16.71
N GLU A 178 -1.35 20.45 -17.84
CA GLU A 178 -0.37 21.16 -18.70
C GLU A 178 1.11 21.03 -18.29
N ASP A 179 1.41 20.24 -17.26
CA ASP A 179 2.78 19.96 -16.85
C ASP A 179 3.16 18.50 -17.12
N VAL A 180 4.47 18.26 -17.11
CA VAL A 180 5.11 16.94 -17.13
C VAL A 180 4.49 15.99 -16.11
N SER A 181 4.03 16.53 -14.97
CA SER A 181 3.37 15.74 -13.94
C SER A 181 2.11 15.03 -14.38
N MET A 182 1.32 15.60 -15.30
CA MET A 182 0.15 14.92 -15.85
C MET A 182 0.54 13.74 -16.73
N CYS A 183 1.59 13.89 -17.56
CA CYS A 183 2.12 12.80 -18.36
C CYS A 183 2.54 11.62 -17.48
N HIS A 184 3.22 11.89 -16.37
CA HIS A 184 3.64 10.87 -15.41
C HIS A 184 2.47 10.26 -14.63
N ALA A 185 1.42 11.03 -14.31
CA ALA A 185 0.19 10.51 -13.72
C ALA A 185 -0.47 9.51 -14.67
N VAL A 186 -0.67 9.92 -15.93
CA VAL A 186 -1.25 9.07 -16.99
C VAL A 186 -0.42 7.82 -17.22
N ALA A 187 0.90 7.95 -17.27
CA ALA A 187 1.81 6.82 -17.40
C ALA A 187 1.74 5.87 -16.19
N SER A 188 1.66 6.42 -14.96
CA SER A 188 1.54 5.62 -13.73
C SER A 188 0.24 4.84 -13.69
N ILE A 189 -0.86 5.47 -14.10
CA ILE A 189 -2.17 4.82 -14.20
C ILE A 189 -2.15 3.73 -15.28
N ALA A 190 -1.59 4.01 -16.46
CA ALA A 190 -1.49 3.03 -17.53
C ALA A 190 -0.62 1.84 -17.12
N ALA A 191 0.53 2.10 -16.50
CA ALA A 191 1.42 1.07 -15.98
C ALA A 191 0.74 0.19 -14.91
N PHE A 192 -0.02 0.80 -14.00
CA PHE A 192 -0.83 0.09 -13.01
C PHE A 192 -1.88 -0.82 -13.69
N LEU A 193 -2.65 -0.30 -14.64
CA LEU A 193 -3.64 -1.08 -15.38
C LEU A 193 -3.02 -2.22 -16.18
N MET A 194 -1.81 -2.03 -16.71
CA MET A 194 -1.07 -3.09 -17.40
C MET A 194 -0.58 -4.18 -16.45
N GLN A 195 -0.18 -3.82 -15.24
CA GLN A 195 0.37 -4.76 -14.24
C GLN A 195 -0.72 -5.50 -13.48
N ASP A 196 -1.68 -4.77 -12.89
CA ASP A 196 -2.68 -5.32 -11.97
C ASP A 196 -3.95 -5.78 -12.69
N CYS A 197 -4.38 -5.03 -13.72
CA CYS A 197 -5.57 -5.37 -14.51
C CYS A 197 -5.25 -6.19 -15.78
N GLN A 198 -3.98 -6.55 -16.00
CA GLN A 198 -3.50 -7.33 -17.14
C GLN A 198 -3.88 -6.76 -18.52
N LEU A 199 -4.04 -5.43 -18.63
CA LEU A 199 -4.33 -4.78 -19.90
C LEU A 199 -3.07 -4.65 -20.76
N ASP A 200 -3.23 -4.69 -22.08
CA ASP A 200 -2.17 -4.21 -22.98
C ASP A 200 -2.11 -2.67 -22.97
N LEU A 201 -1.02 -2.09 -23.48
CA LEU A 201 -0.86 -0.64 -23.48
C LEU A 201 -2.01 0.08 -24.24
N PRO A 202 -2.44 -0.35 -25.44
CA PRO A 202 -3.58 0.27 -26.12
C PRO A 202 -4.87 0.26 -25.28
N ALA A 203 -5.23 -0.84 -24.63
CA ALA A 203 -6.42 -0.94 -23.79
C ALA A 203 -6.30 -0.13 -22.51
N ALA A 204 -5.12 -0.10 -21.88
CA ALA A 204 -4.85 0.74 -20.71
C ALA A 204 -5.01 2.22 -21.06
N LEU A 205 -4.38 2.69 -22.15
CA LEU A 205 -4.52 4.08 -22.60
C LEU A 205 -5.94 4.41 -23.04
N ALA A 206 -6.65 3.49 -23.68
CA ALA A 206 -8.06 3.70 -24.03
C ALA A 206 -8.92 3.87 -22.77
N THR A 207 -8.64 3.14 -21.70
CA THR A 207 -9.33 3.27 -20.41
C THR A 207 -9.07 4.64 -19.78
N VAL A 208 -7.82 5.09 -19.76
CA VAL A 208 -7.49 6.44 -19.24
C VAL A 208 -8.14 7.52 -20.09
N ARG A 209 -8.09 7.40 -21.42
CA ARG A 209 -8.65 8.38 -22.38
C ARG A 209 -10.17 8.50 -22.33
N LYS A 210 -10.90 7.49 -21.84
CA LYS A 210 -12.35 7.60 -21.62
C LYS A 210 -12.69 8.69 -20.60
N GLN A 211 -11.81 8.93 -19.64
CA GLN A 211 -12.02 9.87 -18.55
C GLN A 211 -11.21 11.15 -18.74
N LEU A 212 -9.94 11.02 -19.14
CA LEU A 212 -9.04 12.14 -19.41
C LEU A 212 -8.97 12.42 -20.92
N ALA A 213 -9.61 13.50 -21.36
CA ALA A 213 -9.46 13.98 -22.73
C ALA A 213 -8.02 14.49 -22.98
N GLY A 214 -7.47 14.19 -24.16
CA GLY A 214 -6.17 14.68 -24.62
C GLY A 214 -5.09 13.61 -24.79
N GLU A 215 -4.09 13.91 -25.62
CA GLU A 215 -2.86 13.13 -25.75
C GLU A 215 -1.84 13.63 -24.74
N HIS A 216 -1.68 12.91 -23.64
CA HIS A 216 -0.78 13.28 -22.54
C HIS A 216 0.57 12.55 -22.58
N LEU A 217 0.76 11.56 -23.46
CA LEU A 217 2.01 10.80 -23.57
C LEU A 217 2.60 10.99 -24.96
N ASP A 218 3.90 11.26 -25.02
CA ASP A 218 4.65 11.23 -26.27
C ASP A 218 5.05 9.79 -26.65
N ASP A 219 5.61 9.64 -27.86
CA ASP A 219 6.01 8.34 -28.40
C ASP A 219 7.09 7.65 -27.56
N ASP A 220 7.98 8.42 -26.94
CA ASP A 220 9.06 7.88 -26.10
C ASP A 220 8.51 7.33 -24.78
N MET A 221 7.63 8.06 -24.10
CA MET A 221 6.89 7.55 -22.95
C MET A 221 6.06 6.32 -23.30
N CYS A 222 5.40 6.32 -24.45
CA CYS A 222 4.67 5.14 -24.92
C CYS A 222 5.63 3.95 -25.15
N GLN A 223 6.83 4.19 -25.69
CA GLN A 223 7.82 3.14 -25.91
C GLN A 223 8.37 2.60 -24.59
N GLN A 224 8.68 3.48 -23.63
CA GLN A 224 9.01 3.11 -22.25
C GLN A 224 7.89 2.28 -21.61
N LEU A 225 6.63 2.65 -21.87
CA LEU A 225 5.48 1.91 -21.40
C LEU A 225 5.38 0.50 -22.02
N ARG A 226 5.56 0.38 -23.34
CA ARG A 226 5.57 -0.91 -24.05
C ARG A 226 6.68 -1.83 -23.56
N ASN A 227 7.87 -1.27 -23.35
CA ASN A 227 9.03 -1.98 -22.85
C ASN A 227 8.94 -2.31 -21.36
N ARG A 228 7.85 -1.92 -20.70
CA ARG A 228 7.65 -2.10 -19.26
C ARG A 228 8.85 -1.61 -18.45
N CYS A 229 9.36 -0.41 -18.75
CA CYS A 229 10.60 0.09 -18.14
C CYS A 229 10.57 0.21 -16.60
N TRP A 230 9.37 0.12 -16.01
CA TRP A 230 9.13 0.10 -14.56
C TRP A 230 9.02 -1.30 -13.98
N THR A 231 8.70 -2.32 -14.79
CA THR A 231 8.90 -3.68 -14.36
C THR A 231 10.40 -3.82 -14.30
N PHE A 232 10.90 -3.81 -13.08
CA PHE A 232 12.24 -4.24 -12.84
C PHE A 232 12.41 -5.59 -13.53
N GLY A 233 13.39 -5.71 -14.43
CA GLY A 233 13.85 -7.06 -14.77
C GLY A 233 14.18 -7.78 -13.45
N SER A 234 14.04 -9.10 -13.44
CA SER A 234 14.46 -9.84 -12.27
C SER A 234 15.99 -9.76 -12.14
N ILE A 235 16.46 -9.46 -10.93
CA ILE A 235 17.86 -9.65 -10.60
C ILE A 235 18.05 -11.16 -10.47
N HIS A 236 18.85 -11.73 -11.35
CA HIS A 236 19.09 -13.16 -11.34
C HIS A 236 20.13 -13.49 -10.27
N LEU A 237 19.69 -13.97 -9.11
CA LEU A 237 20.59 -14.38 -8.04
C LEU A 237 20.91 -15.86 -8.17
N GLU A 238 22.20 -16.16 -8.27
CA GLU A 238 22.73 -17.52 -8.10
C GLU A 238 23.19 -17.67 -6.66
N VAL A 239 22.47 -18.47 -5.88
CA VAL A 239 22.80 -18.75 -4.49
C VAL A 239 23.67 -20.00 -4.45
N LEU A 240 24.87 -19.84 -3.92
CA LEU A 240 25.87 -20.89 -3.75
C LEU A 240 26.07 -21.16 -2.26
N ALA A 241 26.35 -22.39 -1.87
CA ALA A 241 26.92 -22.67 -0.57
C ALA A 241 28.33 -22.04 -0.47
N LEU A 242 28.86 -21.84 0.74
CA LEU A 242 30.27 -21.43 0.94
C LEU A 242 31.28 -22.36 0.25
N SER A 243 30.93 -23.63 0.02
CA SER A 243 31.74 -24.57 -0.76
C SER A 243 31.81 -24.23 -2.26
N GLY A 244 31.06 -23.23 -2.72
CA GLY A 244 30.87 -22.90 -4.14
C GLY A 244 29.83 -23.79 -4.85
N THR A 245 29.18 -24.70 -4.12
CA THR A 245 28.16 -25.59 -4.69
C THR A 245 26.87 -24.80 -4.95
N HIS A 246 26.36 -24.84 -6.17
CA HIS A 246 25.08 -24.20 -6.50
C HIS A 246 23.94 -24.79 -5.67
N MET A 247 23.15 -23.92 -5.06
CA MET A 247 22.01 -24.29 -4.22
C MET A 247 20.69 -24.01 -4.92
N CYS A 248 20.49 -22.77 -5.35
CA CYS A 248 19.31 -22.39 -6.11
C CYS A 248 19.58 -21.16 -6.97
N THR A 249 18.69 -20.94 -7.91
CA THR A 249 18.64 -19.72 -8.70
C THR A 249 17.30 -19.08 -8.45
N LEU A 250 17.29 -17.77 -8.18
CA LEU A 250 16.07 -17.02 -7.93
C LEU A 250 16.08 -15.73 -8.74
N ASP A 251 14.92 -15.38 -9.26
CA ASP A 251 14.68 -14.15 -9.98
C ASP A 251 14.11 -13.14 -8.97
N ALA A 252 14.98 -12.37 -8.32
CA ALA A 252 14.59 -11.43 -7.29
C ALA A 252 14.04 -10.15 -7.90
N GLU A 253 12.91 -9.70 -7.38
CA GLU A 253 12.43 -8.35 -7.67
C GLU A 253 13.28 -7.33 -6.89
N PRO A 254 13.70 -6.21 -7.49
CA PRO A 254 14.60 -5.25 -6.83
C PRO A 254 13.97 -4.48 -5.66
N PHE A 255 12.66 -4.59 -5.46
CA PHE A 255 11.99 -4.00 -4.30
C PHE A 255 11.91 -4.95 -3.10
N LEU A 256 12.31 -6.22 -3.25
CA LEU A 256 12.39 -7.13 -2.11
C LEU A 256 13.35 -6.57 -1.07
N SER A 257 13.03 -6.75 0.20
CA SER A 257 13.95 -6.59 1.31
C SER A 257 14.86 -7.82 1.43
N VAL A 258 15.99 -7.69 2.14
CA VAL A 258 16.87 -8.85 2.43
C VAL A 258 16.10 -10.01 3.08
N GLN A 259 15.15 -9.72 3.96
CA GLN A 259 14.34 -10.74 4.63
C GLN A 259 13.40 -11.47 3.66
N GLU A 260 12.85 -10.77 2.67
CA GLU A 260 12.05 -11.38 1.61
C GLU A 260 12.92 -12.22 0.67
N VAL A 261 14.12 -11.74 0.32
CA VAL A 261 15.11 -12.55 -0.43
C VAL A 261 15.45 -13.84 0.33
N GLN A 262 15.68 -13.77 1.64
CA GLN A 262 15.90 -14.95 2.47
C GLN A 262 14.68 -15.89 2.50
N SER A 263 13.47 -15.34 2.51
CA SER A 263 12.24 -16.12 2.47
C SER A 263 12.07 -16.86 1.14
N GLU A 264 12.46 -16.25 0.02
CA GLU A 264 12.49 -16.94 -1.29
C GLU A 264 13.55 -18.05 -1.32
N VAL A 265 14.72 -17.82 -0.71
CA VAL A 265 15.74 -18.87 -0.55
C VAL A 265 15.21 -20.02 0.31
N GLU A 266 14.43 -19.75 1.36
CA GLU A 266 13.79 -20.80 2.17
C GLU A 266 12.85 -21.65 1.32
N LYS A 267 11.98 -21.03 0.52
CA LYS A 267 11.03 -21.76 -0.34
C LYS A 267 11.73 -22.72 -1.29
N LEU A 268 12.90 -22.35 -1.80
CA LEU A 268 13.65 -23.14 -2.77
C LEU A 268 14.60 -24.18 -2.14
N THR A 269 15.17 -23.86 -0.97
CA THR A 269 16.22 -24.69 -0.35
C THR A 269 15.76 -25.44 0.91
N GLY A 270 14.65 -25.03 1.51
CA GLY A 270 14.15 -25.50 2.81
C GLY A 270 14.90 -24.95 4.03
N ILE A 271 15.89 -24.07 3.84
CA ILE A 271 16.69 -23.50 4.93
C ILE A 271 15.94 -22.27 5.47
N ARG A 272 15.58 -22.26 6.76
CA ARG A 272 14.81 -21.16 7.36
C ARG A 272 15.62 -19.85 7.41
N PRO A 273 15.01 -18.66 7.27
CA PRO A 273 15.72 -17.36 7.21
C PRO A 273 16.71 -17.11 8.34
N TYR A 274 16.37 -17.50 9.57
CA TYR A 274 17.27 -17.34 10.73
C TYR A 274 18.51 -18.24 10.69
N MET A 275 18.51 -19.28 9.85
CA MET A 275 19.67 -20.14 9.59
C MET A 275 20.50 -19.66 8.38
N GLN A 276 20.01 -18.63 7.67
CA GLN A 276 20.64 -18.12 6.47
C GLN A 276 21.49 -16.89 6.78
N ARG A 277 22.75 -16.94 6.34
CA ARG A 277 23.58 -15.75 6.22
C ARG A 277 23.98 -15.61 4.76
N LEU A 278 23.38 -14.63 4.08
CA LEU A 278 23.66 -14.36 2.67
C LEU A 278 24.85 -13.40 2.59
N LEU A 279 25.84 -13.72 1.77
CA LEU A 279 27.01 -12.89 1.53
C LEU A 279 27.03 -12.43 0.07
N LEU A 280 27.34 -11.16 -0.15
CA LEU A 280 27.62 -10.58 -1.45
C LEU A 280 29.09 -10.18 -1.51
N GLY A 281 29.88 -10.90 -2.29
CA GLY A 281 31.34 -10.82 -2.24
C GLY A 281 31.86 -11.22 -0.86
N GLU A 282 32.67 -10.37 -0.22
CA GLU A 282 33.27 -10.65 1.10
C GLU A 282 32.41 -10.21 2.29
N GLY A 283 31.28 -9.54 2.07
CA GLY A 283 30.46 -9.02 3.17
C GLY A 283 29.04 -9.55 3.17
N GLU A 284 28.44 -9.54 4.34
CA GLU A 284 27.05 -9.93 4.55
C GLU A 284 26.09 -9.02 3.78
N LEU A 285 25.06 -9.62 3.18
CA LEU A 285 24.03 -8.89 2.47
C LEU A 285 23.13 -8.22 3.50
N ASP A 286 23.35 -6.91 3.70
CA ASP A 286 22.46 -6.02 4.44
C ASP A 286 21.60 -5.18 3.49
N GLN A 287 20.70 -4.37 4.05
CA GLN A 287 19.78 -3.55 3.26
C GLN A 287 20.49 -2.51 2.40
N ASP A 288 21.63 -1.98 2.85
CA ASP A 288 22.36 -0.95 2.11
C ASP A 288 23.14 -1.56 0.93
N ARG A 289 23.73 -2.74 1.12
CA ARG A 289 24.35 -3.53 0.04
C ARG A 289 23.32 -4.03 -0.96
N TRP A 290 22.16 -4.48 -0.50
CA TRP A 290 21.08 -4.86 -1.40
C TRP A 290 20.62 -3.65 -2.24
N ARG A 291 20.44 -2.47 -1.64
CA ARG A 291 20.14 -1.25 -2.39
C ARG A 291 21.22 -0.91 -3.42
N ALA A 292 22.50 -1.11 -3.10
CA ALA A 292 23.59 -0.89 -4.05
C ALA A 292 23.48 -1.85 -5.26
N VAL A 293 23.20 -3.13 -5.03
CA VAL A 293 22.92 -4.11 -6.12
C VAL A 293 21.77 -3.65 -7.01
N VAL A 294 20.68 -3.18 -6.40
CA VAL A 294 19.51 -2.68 -7.12
C VAL A 294 19.85 -1.43 -7.93
N GLN A 295 20.65 -0.52 -7.39
CA GLN A 295 21.11 0.68 -8.11
C GLN A 295 22.02 0.33 -9.29
N ASP A 296 22.94 -0.60 -9.11
CA ASP A 296 23.83 -1.06 -10.18
C ASP A 296 23.05 -1.81 -11.27
N PHE A 297 22.08 -2.64 -10.86
CA PHE A 297 21.13 -3.27 -11.77
C PHE A 297 20.39 -2.22 -12.61
N HIS A 298 19.96 -1.13 -11.99
CA HIS A 298 19.27 -0.05 -12.67
C HIS A 298 20.11 0.74 -13.65
N ALA A 299 21.42 0.82 -13.41
CA ALA A 299 22.38 1.46 -14.30
C ALA A 299 22.80 0.56 -15.48
N SER A 300 22.52 -0.74 -15.40
CA SER A 300 22.83 -1.74 -16.42
C SER A 300 21.80 -1.76 -17.54
N ASP A 301 22.17 -2.30 -18.71
CA ASP A 301 21.28 -2.40 -19.87
C ASP A 301 20.05 -3.26 -19.52
N PRO A 302 18.80 -2.77 -19.73
CA PRO A 302 17.58 -3.51 -19.40
C PRO A 302 17.43 -4.86 -20.12
N ASP A 303 18.14 -5.07 -21.23
CA ASP A 303 18.12 -6.36 -21.96
C ASP A 303 19.17 -7.36 -21.43
N GLU A 304 20.05 -6.94 -20.51
CA GLU A 304 21.10 -7.79 -19.94
C GLU A 304 20.61 -8.44 -18.63
N LYS A 305 20.67 -9.77 -18.55
CA LYS A 305 20.40 -10.49 -17.29
C LYS A 305 21.50 -10.13 -16.28
N TYR A 306 21.18 -9.22 -15.38
CA TYR A 306 22.08 -8.85 -14.29
C TYR A 306 22.16 -10.02 -13.30
N ARG A 307 23.31 -10.70 -13.34
CA ARG A 307 23.58 -11.88 -12.52
C ARG A 307 24.37 -11.48 -11.29
N VAL A 308 23.89 -11.89 -10.13
CA VAL A 308 24.57 -11.68 -8.85
C VAL A 308 24.79 -13.03 -8.19
N THR A 309 25.98 -13.24 -7.65
CA THR A 309 26.28 -14.45 -6.87
C THR A 309 26.17 -14.14 -5.39
N LEU A 310 25.33 -14.91 -4.69
CA LEU A 310 25.21 -14.87 -3.24
C LEU A 310 25.79 -16.15 -2.64
N HIS A 311 26.58 -16.01 -1.58
CA HIS A 311 27.03 -17.16 -0.81
C HIS A 311 26.18 -17.34 0.43
N LEU A 312 25.59 -18.52 0.59
CA LEU A 312 24.84 -18.95 1.76
C LEU A 312 25.79 -19.63 2.74
N VAL A 313 25.89 -19.05 3.93
CA VAL A 313 26.43 -19.72 5.12
C VAL A 313 25.24 -20.29 5.88
N GLN A 314 25.14 -21.62 5.89
CA GLN A 314 24.27 -22.28 6.85
C GLN A 314 24.95 -22.25 8.21
N CYS A 315 24.34 -21.63 9.20
CA CYS A 315 24.78 -21.75 10.58
C CYS A 315 24.63 -23.23 11.00
N LYS A 316 25.74 -23.98 10.96
CA LYS A 316 25.78 -25.37 11.46
C LYS A 316 25.75 -25.33 12.98
N GLY A 317 24.56 -25.51 13.53
CA GLY A 317 24.35 -25.75 14.94
C GLY A 317 22.86 -25.87 15.20
N ASP A 318 22.46 -26.87 15.97
CA ASP A 318 21.21 -26.79 16.70
C ASP A 318 21.24 -25.47 17.48
N VAL A 319 20.15 -24.70 17.54
CA VAL A 319 20.10 -23.47 18.36
C VAL A 319 20.51 -23.80 19.80
N TRP A 320 20.23 -25.03 20.24
CA TRP A 320 20.70 -25.59 21.50
C TRP A 320 22.22 -25.69 21.60
N ASP A 321 22.96 -25.99 20.54
CA ASP A 321 24.43 -26.07 20.59
C ASP A 321 25.07 -24.68 20.76
N ALA A 322 24.50 -23.65 20.11
CA ALA A 322 24.94 -22.27 20.31
C ALA A 322 24.58 -21.74 21.70
N LEU A 323 23.42 -22.15 22.24
CA LEU A 323 22.97 -21.80 23.59
C LEU A 323 23.75 -22.54 24.69
N ARG A 324 24.21 -23.77 24.45
CA ARG A 324 24.92 -24.62 25.41
C ARG A 324 26.18 -23.95 25.98
N ASP A 325 26.94 -23.27 25.12
CA ASP A 325 28.19 -22.63 25.49
C ASP A 325 28.00 -21.25 26.14
N LEU A 326 26.77 -20.70 26.08
CA LEU A 326 26.45 -19.33 26.49
C LEU A 326 25.60 -19.24 27.78
N LEU A 327 25.21 -20.36 28.39
CA LEU A 327 24.16 -20.37 29.41
C LEU A 327 24.58 -20.89 30.79
N GLU A 328 24.50 -20.01 31.79
CA GLU A 328 23.90 -20.37 33.08
C GLU A 328 22.38 -20.12 32.93
N VAL A 329 21.56 -21.18 32.99
CA VAL A 329 20.11 -21.07 32.76
C VAL A 329 19.41 -20.71 34.07
N LEU A 330 18.79 -19.53 34.12
CA LEU A 330 17.85 -19.14 35.16
C LEU A 330 16.45 -19.48 34.70
N VAL A 331 15.85 -20.50 35.32
CA VAL A 331 14.49 -20.94 35.05
C VAL A 331 13.57 -20.27 36.05
N HIS A 332 12.65 -19.42 35.57
CA HIS A 332 11.57 -18.88 36.38
C HIS A 332 10.29 -19.67 36.12
N LYS A 333 9.80 -20.40 37.13
CA LYS A 333 8.54 -21.13 37.03
C LYS A 333 7.41 -20.25 37.55
N TYR A 334 6.42 -19.97 36.71
CA TYR A 334 5.19 -19.31 37.14
C TYR A 334 4.04 -20.30 37.13
N ALA A 335 3.41 -20.50 38.29
CA ALA A 335 2.20 -21.30 38.40
C ALA A 335 1.12 -20.48 39.12
N ASN A 336 -0.09 -20.42 38.54
CA ASN A 336 -1.24 -19.70 39.12
C ASN A 336 -0.94 -18.23 39.48
N GLY A 337 -0.17 -17.53 38.65
CA GLY A 337 0.17 -16.12 38.87
C GLY A 337 1.14 -15.85 40.03
N ARG A 338 1.80 -16.88 40.58
CA ARG A 338 2.86 -16.74 41.58
C ARG A 338 4.21 -17.15 41.01
N HIS A 339 5.21 -16.34 41.30
CA HIS A 339 6.62 -16.62 41.05
C HIS A 339 7.07 -17.74 41.98
N LEU A 340 7.50 -18.87 41.42
CA LEU A 340 8.18 -19.93 42.14
C LEU A 340 9.68 -19.83 41.80
N ASP A 341 10.51 -19.95 42.83
CA ASP A 341 11.92 -19.55 42.91
C ASP A 341 12.82 -19.83 41.68
N LEU A 342 13.89 -19.04 41.59
CA LEU A 342 15.01 -19.23 40.66
C LEU A 342 15.72 -20.56 40.91
N VAL A 343 15.66 -21.48 39.94
CA VAL A 343 16.48 -22.69 39.95
C VAL A 343 17.57 -22.54 38.90
N LEU A 344 18.84 -22.60 39.34
CA LEU A 344 19.97 -22.82 38.45
C LEU A 344 19.93 -24.29 38.00
N ALA A 345 19.44 -24.51 36.78
CA ALA A 345 19.39 -25.83 36.17
C ALA A 345 20.54 -26.00 35.18
N LYS A 346 21.05 -27.24 35.07
CA LYS A 346 21.98 -27.58 33.98
C LYS A 346 21.21 -27.52 32.66
N PHE A 347 21.81 -26.89 31.66
CA PHE A 347 21.24 -26.72 30.32
C PHE A 347 20.63 -28.00 29.74
N GLU A 348 21.32 -29.14 29.89
CA GLU A 348 20.85 -30.44 29.39
C GLU A 348 19.53 -30.89 30.04
N SER A 349 19.31 -30.59 31.33
CA SER A 349 18.05 -30.93 32.01
C SER A 349 16.89 -30.09 31.49
N VAL A 350 17.13 -28.80 31.19
CA VAL A 350 16.12 -27.92 30.58
C VAL A 350 15.81 -28.34 29.16
N LYS A 351 16.85 -28.70 28.38
CA LYS A 351 16.69 -29.21 27.01
C LYS A 351 15.86 -30.50 27.00
N GLU A 352 16.13 -31.45 27.89
CA GLU A 352 15.42 -32.72 27.97
C GLU A 352 13.96 -32.57 28.44
N GLU A 353 13.69 -31.68 29.39
CA GLU A 353 12.32 -31.35 29.84
C GLU A 353 11.52 -30.65 28.71
N MET A 354 12.11 -29.69 28.00
CA MET A 354 11.47 -29.01 26.88
C MET A 354 11.28 -29.91 25.65
N GLN A 355 12.19 -30.85 25.38
CA GLN A 355 12.05 -31.76 24.23
C GLN A 355 10.94 -32.81 24.43
N ASN A 356 10.62 -33.17 25.66
CA ASN A 356 9.59 -34.17 25.96
C ASN A 356 8.17 -33.60 25.97
N ASP A 357 7.99 -32.30 26.24
CA ASP A 357 6.66 -31.67 26.40
C ASP A 357 6.25 -30.73 25.25
N VAL A 358 7.08 -30.51 24.23
CA VAL A 358 6.88 -29.45 23.23
C VAL A 358 6.67 -30.00 21.81
N GLN A 359 5.50 -29.71 21.21
CA GLN A 359 5.31 -29.81 19.75
C GLN A 359 5.67 -28.51 19.01
N GLU A 360 5.57 -27.34 19.65
CA GLU A 360 5.92 -26.05 19.07
C GLU A 360 6.49 -25.09 20.13
N ALA A 361 7.74 -24.66 19.99
CA ALA A 361 8.32 -23.54 20.74
C ALA A 361 8.67 -22.41 19.78
N ALA A 362 8.28 -21.18 20.14
CA ALA A 362 8.66 -19.98 19.41
C ALA A 362 9.88 -19.32 20.09
N PHE A 363 10.96 -19.13 19.34
CA PHE A 363 12.14 -18.41 19.79
C PHE A 363 12.06 -16.97 19.30
N ILE A 364 12.07 -16.01 20.22
CA ILE A 364 12.00 -14.58 19.87
C ILE A 364 13.30 -13.92 20.35
N PRO A 365 14.26 -13.62 19.45
CA PRO A 365 15.38 -12.77 19.80
C PRO A 365 14.88 -11.34 20.06
N MET A 366 15.11 -10.81 21.25
CA MET A 366 14.78 -9.43 21.61
C MET A 366 15.91 -8.50 21.14
N PRO A 367 15.66 -7.49 20.29
CA PRO A 367 16.68 -6.53 19.90
C PRO A 367 16.98 -5.57 21.06
N GLY A 368 18.25 -5.43 21.44
CA GLY A 368 18.72 -4.27 22.22
C GLY A 368 19.23 -4.53 23.64
N MET A 369 19.21 -5.77 24.15
CA MET A 369 19.92 -6.11 25.39
C MET A 369 21.23 -6.81 25.07
N TYR A 370 22.35 -6.22 25.46
CA TYR A 370 23.65 -6.88 25.42
C TYR A 370 23.59 -8.16 26.28
N GLY A 371 23.49 -9.33 25.62
CA GLY A 371 23.72 -10.64 26.22
C GLY A 371 22.51 -11.38 26.82
N GLY A 372 21.27 -10.98 26.50
CA GLY A 372 20.04 -11.62 27.01
C GLY A 372 19.20 -12.30 25.92
N VAL A 373 19.02 -13.61 25.94
CA VAL A 373 17.94 -14.32 25.23
C VAL A 373 16.78 -14.51 26.21
N SER A 374 15.55 -14.15 25.81
CA SER A 374 14.34 -14.45 26.58
C SER A 374 13.53 -15.51 25.84
N VAL A 375 13.30 -16.66 26.47
CA VAL A 375 12.39 -17.67 25.93
C VAL A 375 11.09 -17.58 26.71
N ALA A 376 9.98 -17.34 26.01
CA ALA A 376 8.64 -17.36 26.59
C ALA A 376 7.92 -18.64 26.14
N TRP A 377 7.47 -19.45 27.10
CA TRP A 377 6.63 -20.62 26.85
C TRP A 377 5.16 -20.30 27.12
N LEU A 378 4.28 -20.76 26.23
CA LEU A 378 2.84 -20.80 26.41
C LEU A 378 2.41 -22.27 26.41
N GLY A 379 2.19 -22.84 27.59
CA GLY A 379 1.56 -24.16 27.72
C GLY A 379 0.08 -24.13 27.32
N GLU A 380 -0.60 -25.29 27.43
CA GLU A 380 -2.05 -25.39 27.16
C GLU A 380 -2.84 -24.28 27.89
N TRP A 381 -3.24 -23.28 27.11
CA TRP A 381 -4.14 -22.17 27.44
C TRP A 381 -4.06 -21.68 28.91
N GLY A 382 -2.97 -20.96 29.22
CA GLY A 382 -2.99 -19.85 30.19
C GLY A 382 -2.77 -20.16 31.67
N LYS A 383 -2.16 -21.30 32.04
CA LYS A 383 -1.93 -21.63 33.47
C LYS A 383 -0.49 -21.55 33.97
N GLU A 384 0.49 -21.67 33.08
CA GLU A 384 1.90 -21.61 33.43
C GLU A 384 2.67 -20.87 32.34
N ALA A 385 3.62 -20.04 32.74
CA ALA A 385 4.54 -19.34 31.86
C ALA A 385 5.96 -19.63 32.33
N LEU A 386 6.84 -19.99 31.40
CA LEU A 386 8.26 -20.16 31.68
C LEU A 386 8.99 -19.01 31.00
N GLU A 387 9.72 -18.23 31.79
CA GLU A 387 10.59 -17.16 31.31
C GLU A 387 12.04 -17.60 31.57
N ILE A 388 12.79 -17.86 30.50
CA ILE A 388 14.22 -18.16 30.60
C ILE A 388 14.97 -16.88 30.26
N ARG A 389 15.72 -16.34 31.22
CA ARG A 389 16.60 -15.18 31.00
C ARG A 389 18.05 -15.62 31.01
N THR A 390 18.84 -15.10 30.10
CA THR A 390 20.29 -15.31 30.09
C THR A 390 20.98 -14.10 30.71
N SER A 391 21.89 -14.34 31.65
CA SER A 391 22.80 -13.32 32.16
C SER A 391 24.17 -13.56 31.53
N SER A 392 24.69 -12.57 30.80
CA SER A 392 26.12 -12.41 30.74
C SER A 392 26.56 -11.82 32.08
N ARG A 393 27.57 -12.40 32.74
CA ARG A 393 28.16 -11.83 33.96
C ARG A 393 28.69 -10.44 33.67
N MET A 394 27.90 -9.37 33.79
CA MET A 394 28.26 -8.00 34.22
C MET A 394 26.95 -7.19 34.39
N ASP A 395 26.86 -6.48 35.50
CA ASP A 395 25.87 -5.45 35.92
C ASP A 395 24.51 -5.90 36.53
N GLU A 396 24.32 -5.51 37.79
CA GLU A 396 23.21 -5.86 38.70
C GLU A 396 21.95 -4.98 38.57
N ASN A 397 21.81 -4.16 37.52
CA ASN A 397 20.66 -3.28 37.36
C ASN A 397 19.66 -3.83 36.32
N TRP A 398 18.62 -4.51 36.84
CA TRP A 398 17.50 -5.03 36.05
C TRP A 398 16.29 -4.11 36.24
N SER A 399 15.76 -3.51 35.16
CA SER A 399 14.65 -2.54 35.33
C SER A 399 13.44 -2.69 34.42
N ASP A 400 13.30 -3.72 33.58
CA ASP A 400 12.09 -3.88 32.77
C ASP A 400 11.59 -5.35 32.74
N VAL A 401 10.32 -5.56 33.11
CA VAL A 401 9.60 -6.85 33.00
C VAL A 401 8.54 -6.71 31.93
N TYR A 402 8.37 -7.70 31.05
CA TYR A 402 7.36 -7.67 30.00
C TYR A 402 6.43 -8.87 30.14
N HIS A 403 5.13 -8.62 30.04
CA HIS A 403 4.09 -9.65 30.00
C HIS A 403 3.75 -9.98 28.55
N VAL A 404 3.83 -11.26 28.19
CA VAL A 404 3.45 -11.77 26.87
C VAL A 404 2.06 -12.40 26.98
N SER A 405 1.15 -11.96 26.12
CA SER A 405 -0.20 -12.52 26.00
C SER A 405 -0.53 -12.80 24.54
N SER A 406 -1.65 -13.47 24.27
CA SER A 406 -2.18 -13.69 22.91
C SER A 406 -2.34 -12.39 22.11
N ASP A 407 -2.41 -11.25 22.80
CA ASP A 407 -2.74 -9.95 22.23
C ASP A 407 -1.50 -9.06 22.03
N GLY A 408 -0.29 -9.59 22.26
CA GLY A 408 0.99 -8.90 22.09
C GLY A 408 1.76 -8.60 23.38
N PHE A 409 2.87 -7.85 23.25
CA PHE A 409 3.80 -7.50 24.34
C PHE A 409 3.32 -6.28 25.13
N LYS A 410 3.21 -6.41 26.47
CA LYS A 410 3.01 -5.29 27.38
C LYS A 410 4.18 -5.16 28.36
N LYS A 411 4.80 -3.99 28.40
CA LYS A 411 5.76 -3.63 29.46
C LYS A 411 5.01 -3.54 30.79
N MET A 412 5.42 -4.36 31.76
CA MET A 412 4.95 -4.30 33.14
C MET A 412 5.82 -3.27 33.87
N ALA A 413 5.16 -2.35 34.58
CA ALA A 413 5.82 -1.26 35.31
C ALA A 413 6.71 -1.76 36.45
#